data_AF-A0A6J0HP07-F1
#
_entry.id   AF-A0A6J0HP07-F1
#
_cell.length_a   1.000
_cell.length_b   1.000
_cell.length_c   1.000
_cell.angle_alpha   90.00
_cell.angle_beta   90.00
_cell.angle_gamma   90.00
#
_symmetry.space_group_name_H-M   'P 1'
#
loop_
_entity.id
_entity.type
_entity.pdbx_description
1 polymer ?
#
loop_
_entity_poly.entity_id
_entity_poly.type
_entity_poly.pdbx_seq_one_letter_code
_entity_poly.pdbx_strand_id
1 'polypeptide(L)'
;MMNRFRKWLYKPKRTDPQLLAQFYYADEELNQVAAELDSLDGRKDPQRCTLLVNQFRSCQDNVLNIINQIMDECIPHERANRDFCVKFPEEIRHDNLAGQLWFGAECLAAGSIIMNREIESMAMRPLAKDLTRSLEEVRNIIRDQALRDLNLYTEKMKDSLKHFDVLFAEFELSYVSAMVPVKSPKEYYVQQEVIVLFCETVERALRLGYLTQDMIDDYEPALMFTIPRLAIVCGLVVYSEGPLNLDHKPEDMSELFRPFHTLLRKIRDLLQTLTEDELHTLERNLCISQDVDFPVRADPEVPSVITPVLTATLPPKELSAKAENTEAELACSMQYDEQELEQLNRMVHRVGDEMSSLLSPPSICQSPAHRPTLRNSSSTEASPTRHHLDNLTDEEDRVFFMDDLDGAGEALAGLDSVHR
;
A
#
# COMPACT_ATOMS: atom_id res chain seq x y z
N MET A 1 -50.77 4.86 4.32
CA MET A 1 -51.78 5.10 3.26
C MET A 1 -51.42 6.32 2.39
N MET A 2 -51.05 7.48 2.97
CA MET A 2 -50.66 8.70 2.24
C MET A 2 -49.48 8.54 1.24
N ASN A 3 -48.44 7.77 1.59
CA ASN A 3 -47.28 7.56 0.70
C ASN A 3 -47.62 6.74 -0.56
N ARG A 4 -48.61 5.82 -0.51
CA ARG A 4 -49.04 5.05 -1.69
C ARG A 4 -49.81 5.92 -2.69
N PHE A 5 -50.62 6.86 -2.19
CA PHE A 5 -51.33 7.84 -3.04
C PHE A 5 -50.38 8.85 -3.67
N ARG A 6 -49.37 9.35 -2.93
CA ARG A 6 -48.34 10.25 -3.50
C ARG A 6 -47.48 9.57 -4.56
N LYS A 7 -47.06 8.32 -4.33
CA LYS A 7 -46.33 7.52 -5.33
C LYS A 7 -47.12 7.31 -6.64
N TRP A 8 -48.45 7.29 -6.59
CA TRP A 8 -49.27 7.11 -7.79
C TRP A 8 -49.48 8.41 -8.58
N LEU A 9 -49.54 9.57 -7.89
CA LEU A 9 -49.82 10.87 -8.52
C LEU A 9 -48.57 11.65 -8.94
N TYR A 10 -47.45 11.50 -8.23
CA TYR A 10 -46.27 12.36 -8.38
C TYR A 10 -44.99 11.58 -8.73
N LYS A 11 -45.13 10.38 -9.32
CA LYS A 11 -43.97 9.59 -9.76
C LYS A 11 -43.21 10.36 -10.86
N PRO A 12 -41.89 10.58 -10.71
CA PRO A 12 -41.06 11.18 -11.77
C PRO A 12 -41.08 10.34 -13.05
N LYS A 13 -40.83 10.93 -14.20
CA LYS A 13 -40.71 10.17 -15.46
C LYS A 13 -39.38 9.40 -15.47
N ARG A 14 -39.38 8.14 -15.93
CA ARG A 14 -38.17 7.30 -15.99
C ARG A 14 -37.08 7.86 -16.91
N THR A 15 -37.47 8.67 -17.89
CA THR A 15 -36.57 9.33 -18.84
C THR A 15 -36.11 10.72 -18.37
N ASP A 16 -36.48 11.14 -17.18
CA ASP A 16 -36.13 12.47 -16.66
C ASP A 16 -34.64 12.48 -16.28
N PRO A 17 -33.83 13.41 -16.85
CA PRO A 17 -32.41 13.47 -16.57
C PRO A 17 -32.08 14.08 -15.20
N GLN A 18 -33.04 14.63 -14.44
CA GLN A 18 -32.75 15.23 -13.14
C GLN A 18 -32.30 14.19 -12.10
N LEU A 19 -31.30 14.53 -11.29
CA LEU A 19 -30.68 13.61 -10.32
C LEU A 19 -31.69 13.03 -9.32
N LEU A 20 -32.65 13.82 -8.83
CA LEU A 20 -33.69 13.33 -7.92
C LEU A 20 -34.59 12.27 -8.58
N ALA A 21 -34.86 12.41 -9.87
CA ALA A 21 -35.64 11.42 -10.63
C ALA A 21 -34.81 10.15 -10.86
N GLN A 22 -33.54 10.28 -11.26
CA GLN A 22 -32.61 9.17 -11.41
C GLN A 22 -32.48 8.37 -10.10
N PHE A 23 -32.27 9.09 -8.98
CA PHE A 23 -32.18 8.51 -7.65
C PHE A 23 -33.43 7.68 -7.30
N TYR A 24 -34.63 8.23 -7.55
CA TYR A 24 -35.88 7.54 -7.23
C TYR A 24 -35.95 6.15 -7.87
N TYR A 25 -35.53 6.02 -9.13
CA TYR A 25 -35.56 4.74 -9.84
C TYR A 25 -34.41 3.82 -9.46
N ALA A 26 -33.20 4.35 -9.26
CA ALA A 26 -32.06 3.56 -8.79
C ALA A 26 -32.34 2.94 -7.40
N ASP A 27 -32.97 3.72 -6.51
CA ASP A 27 -33.36 3.25 -5.19
C ASP A 27 -34.55 2.27 -5.23
N GLU A 28 -35.52 2.43 -6.15
CA GLU A 28 -36.60 1.46 -6.38
C GLU A 28 -36.02 0.11 -6.86
N GLU A 29 -35.04 0.14 -7.75
CA GLU A 29 -34.32 -1.03 -8.25
C GLU A 29 -33.53 -1.73 -7.15
N LEU A 30 -32.75 -0.98 -6.36
CA LEU A 30 -32.00 -1.53 -5.23
C LEU A 30 -32.92 -2.26 -4.24
N ASN A 31 -34.03 -1.65 -3.86
CA ASN A 31 -35.00 -2.27 -2.94
C ASN A 31 -35.67 -3.51 -3.54
N GLN A 32 -35.88 -3.55 -4.86
CA GLN A 32 -36.44 -4.71 -5.54
C GLN A 32 -35.46 -5.89 -5.53
N VAL A 33 -34.18 -5.64 -5.82
CA VAL A 33 -33.13 -6.67 -5.78
C VAL A 33 -32.91 -7.16 -4.34
N ALA A 34 -32.92 -6.26 -3.35
CA ALA A 34 -32.82 -6.62 -1.93
C ALA A 34 -33.95 -7.57 -1.50
N ALA A 35 -35.20 -7.22 -1.84
CA ALA A 35 -36.35 -8.06 -1.49
C ALA A 35 -36.33 -9.42 -2.20
N GLU A 36 -35.79 -9.48 -3.42
CA GLU A 36 -35.61 -10.76 -4.12
C GLU A 36 -34.55 -11.62 -3.43
N LEU A 37 -33.42 -11.02 -3.04
CA LEU A 37 -32.34 -11.68 -2.32
C LEU A 37 -32.80 -12.23 -0.96
N ASP A 38 -33.58 -11.45 -0.20
CA ASP A 38 -34.16 -11.88 1.09
C ASP A 38 -35.12 -13.07 0.95
N SER A 39 -35.79 -13.19 -0.21
CA SER A 39 -36.73 -14.27 -0.49
C SER A 39 -36.09 -15.53 -1.07
N LEU A 40 -34.82 -15.46 -1.47
CA LEU A 40 -34.11 -16.54 -2.14
C LEU A 40 -33.50 -17.52 -1.13
N ASP A 41 -33.70 -18.82 -1.36
CA ASP A 41 -32.92 -19.86 -0.69
C ASP A 41 -31.63 -20.13 -1.47
N GLY A 42 -30.55 -19.46 -1.08
CA GLY A 42 -29.24 -19.56 -1.75
C GLY A 42 -28.65 -20.98 -1.80
N ARG A 43 -29.11 -21.90 -0.93
CA ARG A 43 -28.69 -23.31 -0.98
C ARG A 43 -29.35 -24.08 -2.12
N LYS A 44 -30.54 -23.65 -2.55
CA LYS A 44 -31.29 -24.28 -3.65
C LYS A 44 -30.88 -23.77 -5.02
N ASP A 45 -30.47 -22.51 -5.12
CA ASP A 45 -30.02 -21.91 -6.38
C ASP A 45 -28.79 -20.99 -6.16
N PRO A 46 -27.58 -21.58 -6.04
CA PRO A 46 -26.36 -20.82 -5.81
C PRO A 46 -26.03 -19.86 -6.95
N GLN A 47 -26.31 -20.24 -8.20
CA GLN A 47 -26.01 -19.41 -9.38
C GLN A 47 -26.85 -18.14 -9.41
N ARG A 48 -28.16 -18.25 -9.11
CA ARG A 48 -29.03 -17.08 -8.99
C ARG A 48 -28.64 -16.19 -7.81
N CYS A 49 -28.23 -16.80 -6.69
CA CYS A 49 -27.73 -16.06 -5.53
C CYS A 49 -26.54 -15.18 -5.91
N THR A 50 -25.51 -15.75 -6.56
CA THR A 50 -24.34 -15.00 -7.02
C THR A 50 -24.71 -13.86 -7.99
N LEU A 51 -25.63 -14.13 -8.93
CA LEU A 51 -26.09 -13.09 -9.87
C LEU A 51 -26.79 -11.94 -9.15
N LEU A 52 -27.70 -12.24 -8.20
CA LEU A 52 -28.42 -11.23 -7.44
C LEU A 52 -27.49 -10.43 -6.52
N VAL A 53 -26.50 -11.07 -5.89
CA VAL A 53 -25.48 -10.36 -5.09
C VAL A 53 -24.69 -9.38 -5.95
N ASN A 54 -24.26 -9.79 -7.15
CA ASN A 54 -23.56 -8.90 -8.08
C ASN A 54 -24.46 -7.75 -8.56
N GLN A 55 -25.73 -8.03 -8.85
CA GLN A 55 -26.70 -7.00 -9.22
C GLN A 55 -26.96 -6.04 -8.06
N PHE A 56 -27.06 -6.55 -6.84
CA PHE A 56 -27.24 -5.75 -5.62
C PHE A 56 -26.07 -4.78 -5.41
N ARG A 57 -24.83 -5.27 -5.54
CA ARG A 57 -23.62 -4.42 -5.48
C ARG A 57 -23.64 -3.34 -6.55
N SER A 58 -23.97 -3.69 -7.79
CA SER A 58 -24.09 -2.70 -8.88
C SER A 58 -25.19 -1.66 -8.61
N CYS A 59 -26.29 -2.04 -7.97
CA CYS A 59 -27.34 -1.10 -7.57
C CYS A 59 -26.88 -0.17 -6.43
N GLN A 60 -26.14 -0.70 -5.45
CA GLN A 60 -25.54 0.09 -4.38
C GLN A 60 -24.58 1.14 -4.93
N ASP A 61 -23.67 0.75 -5.84
CA ASP A 61 -22.76 1.67 -6.52
C ASP A 61 -23.51 2.75 -7.28
N ASN A 62 -24.55 2.39 -8.03
CA ASN A 62 -25.36 3.36 -8.77
C ASN A 62 -26.04 4.38 -7.83
N VAL A 63 -26.64 3.91 -6.74
CA VAL A 63 -27.27 4.79 -5.73
C VAL A 63 -26.24 5.74 -5.12
N LEU A 64 -25.07 5.26 -4.69
CA LEU A 64 -24.02 6.10 -4.12
C LEU A 64 -23.47 7.10 -5.15
N ASN A 65 -23.30 6.69 -6.40
CA ASN A 65 -22.84 7.58 -7.47
C ASN A 65 -23.82 8.74 -7.69
N ILE A 66 -25.12 8.48 -7.67
CA ILE A 66 -26.14 9.53 -7.79
C ILE A 66 -26.14 10.42 -6.54
N ILE A 67 -26.02 9.85 -5.33
CA ILE A 67 -25.91 10.64 -4.09
C ILE A 67 -24.67 11.55 -4.15
N ASN A 68 -23.52 11.07 -4.62
CA ASN A 68 -22.32 11.88 -4.80
C ASN A 68 -22.54 13.04 -5.77
N GLN A 69 -23.18 12.80 -6.92
CA GLN A 69 -23.52 13.86 -7.88
C GLN A 69 -24.48 14.89 -7.26
N ILE A 70 -25.46 14.44 -6.47
CA ILE A 70 -26.36 15.33 -5.73
C ILE A 70 -25.56 16.20 -4.75
N MET A 71 -24.59 15.62 -4.02
CA MET A 71 -23.73 16.36 -3.09
C MET A 71 -22.86 17.38 -3.82
N ASP A 72 -22.33 17.04 -5.00
CA ASP A 72 -21.57 17.97 -5.84
C ASP A 72 -22.41 19.17 -6.30
N GLU A 73 -23.71 18.97 -6.56
CA GLU A 73 -24.63 20.06 -6.91
C GLU A 73 -25.09 20.88 -5.69
N CYS A 74 -25.41 20.24 -4.56
CA CYS A 74 -26.09 20.90 -3.46
C CYS A 74 -25.17 21.41 -2.33
N ILE A 75 -24.00 20.81 -2.14
CA ILE A 75 -23.04 21.12 -1.07
C ILE A 75 -21.56 21.15 -1.55
N PRO A 76 -21.23 21.81 -2.68
CA PRO A 76 -19.90 21.72 -3.32
C PRO A 76 -18.73 22.19 -2.44
N HIS A 77 -18.96 23.10 -1.49
CA HIS A 77 -17.92 23.70 -0.64
C HIS A 77 -17.97 23.21 0.82
N GLU A 78 -18.84 22.25 1.11
CA GLU A 78 -19.06 21.73 2.47
C GLU A 78 -18.82 20.22 2.55
N ARG A 79 -18.17 19.65 1.52
CA ARG A 79 -17.74 18.25 1.49
C ARG A 79 -16.68 18.00 2.58
N ALA A 80 -16.73 16.82 3.17
CA ALA A 80 -15.72 16.37 4.12
C ALA A 80 -14.34 16.27 3.46
N ASN A 81 -13.31 16.72 4.17
CA ASN A 81 -11.93 16.69 3.70
C ASN A 81 -11.46 15.23 3.56
N ARG A 82 -10.84 14.93 2.41
CA ARG A 82 -10.30 13.60 2.06
C ARG A 82 -8.79 13.65 1.80
N ASP A 83 -8.08 14.62 2.35
CA ASP A 83 -6.61 14.73 2.21
C ASP A 83 -5.90 13.50 2.79
N PHE A 84 -6.57 12.74 3.65
CA PHE A 84 -6.05 11.47 4.15
C PHE A 84 -5.84 10.41 3.04
N CYS A 85 -6.50 10.52 1.88
CA CYS A 85 -6.34 9.56 0.78
C CYS A 85 -4.92 9.52 0.23
N VAL A 86 -4.12 10.58 0.42
CA VAL A 86 -2.69 10.58 0.05
C VAL A 86 -1.88 9.58 0.87
N LYS A 87 -2.40 9.14 2.01
CA LYS A 87 -1.76 8.16 2.89
C LYS A 87 -2.02 6.72 2.45
N PHE A 88 -2.98 6.50 1.57
CA PHE A 88 -3.30 5.18 1.06
C PHE A 88 -2.36 4.81 -0.09
N PRO A 89 -2.03 3.51 -0.25
CA PRO A 89 -1.30 3.04 -1.41
C PRO A 89 -2.00 3.40 -2.73
N GLU A 90 -1.21 3.58 -3.78
CA GLU A 90 -1.71 4.08 -5.06
C GLU A 90 -2.74 3.15 -5.69
N GLU A 91 -2.62 1.84 -5.45
CA GLU A 91 -3.51 0.80 -5.96
C GLU A 91 -4.96 1.04 -5.52
N ILE A 92 -5.16 1.42 -4.25
CA ILE A 92 -6.50 1.64 -3.67
C ILE A 92 -7.08 2.98 -4.10
N ARG A 93 -6.20 3.96 -4.34
CA ARG A 93 -6.60 5.33 -4.69
C ARG A 93 -7.30 5.40 -6.06
N HIS A 94 -7.09 4.39 -6.91
CA HIS A 94 -7.68 4.32 -8.24
C HIS A 94 -8.97 3.49 -8.32
N ASP A 95 -9.31 2.76 -7.26
CA ASP A 95 -10.51 1.91 -7.22
C ASP A 95 -11.74 2.68 -6.72
N ASN A 96 -12.90 2.38 -7.30
CA ASN A 96 -14.17 2.87 -6.78
C ASN A 96 -14.58 2.07 -5.54
N LEU A 97 -14.07 2.48 -4.37
CA LEU A 97 -14.29 1.80 -3.11
C LEU A 97 -15.68 2.06 -2.50
N ALA A 98 -16.48 2.96 -3.07
CA ALA A 98 -17.68 3.48 -2.40
C ALA A 98 -18.70 2.38 -2.05
N GLY A 99 -19.06 1.51 -3.00
CA GLY A 99 -19.95 0.38 -2.73
C GLY A 99 -19.33 -0.66 -1.81
N GLN A 100 -18.02 -0.89 -1.90
CA GLN A 100 -17.31 -1.82 -1.01
C GLN A 100 -17.32 -1.32 0.44
N LEU A 101 -17.13 -0.02 0.66
CA LEU A 101 -17.21 0.60 1.98
C LEU A 101 -18.63 0.53 2.54
N TRP A 102 -19.66 0.76 1.72
CA TRP A 102 -21.04 0.58 2.17
C TRP A 102 -21.27 -0.87 2.63
N PHE A 103 -20.92 -1.86 1.80
CA PHE A 103 -21.04 -3.26 2.18
C PHE A 103 -20.26 -3.58 3.47
N GLY A 104 -19.01 -3.11 3.58
CA GLY A 104 -18.19 -3.28 4.77
C GLY A 104 -18.82 -2.67 6.03
N ALA A 105 -19.45 -1.48 5.90
CA ALA A 105 -20.18 -0.85 6.99
C ALA A 105 -21.42 -1.65 7.40
N GLU A 106 -22.17 -2.21 6.46
CA GLU A 106 -23.33 -3.08 6.74
C GLU A 106 -22.92 -4.34 7.49
N CYS A 107 -21.87 -5.02 7.03
CA CYS A 107 -21.33 -6.21 7.71
C CYS A 107 -20.87 -5.89 9.15
N LEU A 108 -20.08 -4.82 9.33
CA LEU A 108 -19.62 -4.40 10.66
C LEU A 108 -20.79 -4.01 11.58
N ALA A 109 -21.78 -3.28 11.05
CA ALA A 109 -22.97 -2.89 11.79
C ALA A 109 -23.82 -4.11 12.21
N ALA A 110 -23.88 -5.15 11.36
CA ALA A 110 -24.53 -6.42 11.62
C ALA A 110 -23.78 -7.32 12.63
N GLY A 111 -22.54 -6.97 12.97
CA GLY A 111 -21.75 -7.68 13.98
C GLY A 111 -20.63 -8.55 13.43
N SER A 112 -20.44 -8.58 12.11
CA SER A 112 -19.27 -9.23 11.50
C SER A 112 -17.97 -8.58 11.96
N ILE A 113 -16.88 -9.32 11.78
CA ILE A 113 -15.54 -8.91 12.19
C ILE A 113 -14.60 -9.12 10.99
N ILE A 114 -13.71 -8.16 10.78
CA ILE A 114 -12.64 -8.26 9.79
C ILE A 114 -11.60 -9.24 10.33
N MET A 115 -11.22 -10.22 9.50
CA MET A 115 -10.24 -11.24 9.85
C MET A 115 -8.92 -10.63 10.38
N ASN A 116 -8.45 -11.11 11.54
CA ASN A 116 -7.23 -10.64 12.20
C ASN A 116 -7.24 -9.15 12.63
N ARG A 117 -8.42 -8.53 12.70
CA ARG A 117 -8.63 -7.11 13.04
C ARG A 117 -9.82 -6.93 13.99
N GLU A 118 -9.90 -7.77 15.02
CA GLU A 118 -11.04 -7.81 15.96
C GLU A 118 -11.19 -6.50 16.74
N ILE A 119 -10.06 -5.94 17.21
CA ILE A 119 -10.06 -4.73 18.03
C ILE A 119 -10.51 -3.53 17.20
N GLU A 120 -9.94 -3.38 16.00
CA GLU A 120 -10.30 -2.34 15.03
C GLU A 120 -11.76 -2.46 14.60
N SER A 121 -12.23 -3.68 14.30
CA SER A 121 -13.63 -3.95 13.95
C SER A 121 -14.59 -3.53 15.07
N MET A 122 -14.25 -3.85 16.32
CA MET A 122 -15.04 -3.47 17.49
C MET A 122 -15.07 -1.94 17.69
N ALA A 123 -13.94 -1.27 17.47
CA ALA A 123 -13.82 0.18 17.57
C ALA A 123 -14.60 0.92 16.47
N MET A 124 -14.61 0.37 15.24
CA MET A 124 -15.32 0.96 14.09
C MET A 124 -16.83 0.68 14.08
N ARG A 125 -17.31 -0.33 14.81
CA ARG A 125 -18.72 -0.75 14.79
C ARG A 125 -19.74 0.36 15.09
N PRO A 126 -19.54 1.27 16.07
CA PRO A 126 -20.45 2.39 16.29
C PRO A 126 -20.53 3.30 15.07
N LEU A 127 -19.38 3.64 14.48
CA LEU A 127 -19.29 4.47 13.27
C LEU A 127 -19.99 3.80 12.07
N ALA A 128 -19.83 2.50 11.89
CA ALA A 128 -20.53 1.73 10.85
C ALA A 128 -22.06 1.77 11.02
N LYS A 129 -22.56 1.70 12.27
CA LYS A 129 -23.99 1.79 12.57
C LYS A 129 -24.55 3.19 12.31
N ASP A 130 -23.79 4.23 12.65
CA ASP A 130 -24.20 5.60 12.41
C ASP A 130 -24.17 5.93 10.91
N LEU A 131 -23.16 5.45 10.18
CA LEU A 131 -23.06 5.60 8.73
C LEU A 131 -24.22 4.94 7.99
N THR A 132 -24.51 3.66 8.30
CA THR A 132 -25.60 2.91 7.66
C THR A 132 -26.97 3.54 7.96
N ARG A 133 -27.19 4.02 9.18
CA ARG A 133 -28.40 4.79 9.54
C ARG A 133 -28.49 6.10 8.76
N SER A 134 -27.41 6.88 8.73
CA SER A 134 -27.36 8.16 8.03
C SER A 134 -27.62 8.01 6.54
N LEU A 135 -27.09 6.95 5.90
CA LEU A 135 -27.35 6.65 4.50
C LEU A 135 -28.83 6.33 4.27
N GLU A 136 -29.45 5.52 5.13
CA GLU A 136 -30.88 5.22 5.01
C GLU A 136 -31.75 6.47 5.22
N GLU A 137 -31.37 7.37 6.12
CA GLU A 137 -32.04 8.66 6.30
C GLU A 137 -31.93 9.54 5.06
N VAL A 138 -30.74 9.67 4.47
CA VAL A 138 -30.51 10.37 3.20
C VAL A 138 -31.39 9.78 2.11
N ARG A 139 -31.39 8.45 1.93
CA ARG A 139 -32.22 7.78 0.91
C ARG A 139 -33.70 8.10 1.09
N ASN A 140 -34.19 8.10 2.33
CA ASN A 140 -35.58 8.44 2.65
C ASN A 140 -35.92 9.90 2.33
N ILE A 141 -35.04 10.84 2.66
CA ILE A 141 -35.25 12.27 2.40
C ILE A 141 -35.25 12.55 0.88
N ILE A 142 -34.26 12.01 0.15
CA ILE A 142 -34.16 12.20 -1.31
C ILE A 142 -35.38 11.61 -2.00
N ARG A 143 -35.81 10.41 -1.59
CA ARG A 143 -37.00 9.75 -2.17
C ARG A 143 -38.28 10.54 -1.94
N ASP A 144 -38.49 11.10 -0.74
CA ASP A 144 -39.65 11.95 -0.45
C ASP A 144 -39.58 13.28 -1.22
N GLN A 145 -38.38 13.86 -1.36
CA GLN A 145 -38.18 15.09 -2.14
C GLN A 145 -38.45 14.86 -3.63
N ALA A 146 -38.02 13.73 -4.19
CA ALA A 146 -38.26 13.37 -5.59
C ALA A 146 -39.76 13.24 -5.93
N LEU A 147 -40.60 12.94 -4.94
CA LEU A 147 -42.06 12.89 -5.09
C LEU A 147 -42.75 14.24 -4.88
N ARG A 148 -42.02 15.28 -4.45
CA ARG A 148 -42.56 16.60 -4.14
C ARG A 148 -42.13 17.65 -5.16
N ASP A 149 -40.84 17.85 -5.31
CA ASP A 149 -40.27 18.82 -6.24
C ASP A 149 -38.85 18.38 -6.64
N LEU A 150 -38.67 18.11 -7.93
CA LEU A 150 -37.41 17.65 -8.49
C LEU A 150 -36.38 18.77 -8.69
N ASN A 151 -36.81 20.05 -8.59
CA ASN A 151 -35.95 21.21 -8.85
C ASN A 151 -35.36 21.84 -7.58
N LEU A 152 -35.67 21.29 -6.41
CA LEU A 152 -35.32 21.89 -5.12
C LEU A 152 -34.60 20.91 -4.20
N TYR A 153 -33.40 21.30 -3.76
CA TYR A 153 -32.71 20.69 -2.64
C TYR A 153 -33.04 21.45 -1.35
N THR A 154 -33.76 20.80 -0.44
CA THR A 154 -34.15 21.42 0.85
C THR A 154 -32.96 21.51 1.81
N GLU A 155 -32.98 22.48 2.74
CA GLU A 155 -31.93 22.60 3.76
C GLU A 155 -31.78 21.32 4.60
N LYS A 156 -32.91 20.68 4.96
CA LYS A 156 -32.90 19.39 5.65
C LYS A 156 -32.13 18.32 4.86
N MET A 157 -32.28 18.29 3.54
CA MET A 157 -31.56 17.35 2.68
C MET A 157 -30.07 17.65 2.66
N LYS A 158 -29.68 18.93 2.53
CA LYS A 158 -28.27 19.35 2.59
C LYS A 158 -27.63 18.99 3.92
N ASP A 159 -28.28 19.26 5.04
CA ASP A 159 -27.76 18.94 6.37
C ASP A 159 -27.57 17.43 6.56
N SER A 160 -28.53 16.63 6.09
CA SER A 160 -28.43 15.17 6.14
C SER A 160 -27.30 14.63 5.25
N LEU A 161 -27.09 15.22 4.07
CA LEU A 161 -25.99 14.88 3.17
C LEU A 161 -24.63 15.26 3.74
N LYS A 162 -24.50 16.44 4.36
CA LYS A 162 -23.26 16.84 5.06
C LYS A 162 -22.91 15.86 6.17
N HIS A 163 -23.89 15.48 6.98
CA HIS A 163 -23.67 14.51 8.05
C HIS A 163 -23.23 13.15 7.52
N PHE A 164 -23.89 12.66 6.47
CA PHE A 164 -23.51 11.43 5.78
C PHE A 164 -22.08 11.50 5.21
N ASP A 165 -21.72 12.59 4.53
CA ASP A 165 -20.40 12.74 3.89
C ASP A 165 -19.26 12.74 4.92
N VAL A 166 -19.46 13.33 6.11
CA VAL A 166 -18.51 13.27 7.23
C VAL A 166 -18.35 11.84 7.75
N LEU A 167 -19.47 11.17 8.06
CA LEU A 167 -19.43 9.78 8.55
C LEU A 167 -18.78 8.84 7.53
N PHE A 168 -19.06 9.06 6.23
CA PHE A 168 -18.50 8.25 5.15
C PHE A 168 -16.99 8.45 5.06
N ALA A 169 -16.50 9.69 5.12
CA ALA A 169 -15.07 9.99 5.09
C ALA A 169 -14.32 9.46 6.33
N GLU A 170 -14.92 9.58 7.53
CA GLU A 170 -14.34 9.00 8.75
C GLU A 170 -14.27 7.47 8.68
N PHE A 171 -15.34 6.83 8.16
CA PHE A 171 -15.38 5.38 8.00
C PHE A 171 -14.38 4.91 6.94
N GLU A 172 -14.29 5.58 5.79
CA GLU A 172 -13.31 5.32 4.74
C GLU A 172 -11.89 5.33 5.30
N LEU A 173 -11.53 6.39 6.05
CA LEU A 173 -10.23 6.49 6.70
C LEU A 173 -9.96 5.31 7.64
N SER A 174 -10.90 5.03 8.55
CA SER A 174 -10.71 3.99 9.56
C SER A 174 -10.66 2.59 8.94
N TYR A 175 -11.51 2.33 7.96
CA TYR A 175 -11.64 1.03 7.31
C TYR A 175 -10.40 0.71 6.45
N VAL A 176 -9.99 1.64 5.59
CA VAL A 176 -8.80 1.44 4.73
C VAL A 176 -7.53 1.33 5.58
N SER A 177 -7.42 2.12 6.67
CA SER A 177 -6.28 2.02 7.59
C SER A 177 -6.20 0.71 8.36
N ALA A 178 -7.32 0.02 8.56
CA ALA A 178 -7.35 -1.31 9.17
C ALA A 178 -6.98 -2.41 8.15
N MET A 179 -7.36 -2.23 6.88
CA MET A 179 -7.13 -3.22 5.83
C MET A 179 -5.71 -3.16 5.27
N VAL A 180 -5.13 -1.97 5.19
CA VAL A 180 -3.87 -1.74 4.51
C VAL A 180 -2.93 -0.95 5.40
N PRO A 181 -1.63 -1.30 5.45
CA PRO A 181 -0.67 -0.54 6.22
C PRO A 181 -0.63 0.92 5.74
N VAL A 182 -1.05 1.83 6.61
CA VAL A 182 -0.97 3.27 6.37
C VAL A 182 0.26 3.80 7.11
N LYS A 183 1.12 4.51 6.39
CA LYS A 183 2.34 5.06 6.99
C LYS A 183 2.02 6.04 8.12
N SER A 184 2.60 5.82 9.29
CA SER A 184 2.47 6.73 10.42
C SER A 184 3.19 8.07 10.14
N PRO A 185 2.83 9.18 10.81
CA PRO A 185 3.58 10.43 10.66
C PRO A 185 5.08 10.24 10.94
N LYS A 186 5.42 9.39 11.91
CA LYS A 186 6.81 9.03 12.23
C LYS A 186 7.50 8.35 11.05
N GLU A 187 6.84 7.38 10.41
CA GLU A 187 7.37 6.71 9.22
C GLU A 187 7.59 7.68 8.06
N TYR A 188 6.67 8.63 7.84
CA TYR A 188 6.87 9.69 6.84
C TYR A 188 8.09 10.56 7.14
N TYR A 189 8.27 11.00 8.38
CA TYR A 189 9.43 11.80 8.76
C TYR A 189 10.74 11.03 8.54
N VAL A 190 10.80 9.78 8.99
CA VAL A 190 11.98 8.92 8.81
C VAL A 190 12.27 8.67 7.32
N GLN A 191 11.24 8.48 6.50
CA GLN A 191 11.41 8.36 5.05
C GLN A 191 11.93 9.66 4.42
N GLN A 192 11.45 10.82 4.87
CA GLN A 192 11.97 12.12 4.41
C GLN A 192 13.43 12.32 4.79
N GLU A 193 13.85 11.96 6.00
CA GLU A 193 15.25 12.02 6.41
C GLU A 193 16.14 11.16 5.52
N VAL A 194 15.67 9.97 5.12
CA VAL A 194 16.37 9.12 4.15
C VAL A 194 16.46 9.78 2.77
N ILE A 195 15.38 10.41 2.28
CA ILE A 195 15.41 11.16 1.02
C ILE A 195 16.42 12.30 1.08
N VAL A 196 16.44 13.05 2.18
CA VAL A 196 17.41 14.14 2.40
C VAL A 196 18.84 13.60 2.37
N LEU A 197 19.12 12.49 3.06
CA LEU A 197 20.44 11.85 3.03
C LEU A 197 20.87 11.51 1.59
N PHE A 198 19.97 10.94 0.76
CA PHE A 198 20.29 10.67 -0.64
C PHE A 198 20.57 11.94 -1.43
N CYS A 199 19.74 12.96 -1.28
CA CYS A 199 19.91 14.23 -1.98
C CYS A 199 21.24 14.91 -1.61
N GLU A 200 21.55 14.98 -0.32
CA GLU A 200 22.81 15.54 0.19
C GLU A 200 24.03 14.72 -0.23
N THR A 201 23.88 13.40 -0.34
CA THR A 201 24.92 12.50 -0.86
C THR A 201 25.19 12.79 -2.34
N VAL A 202 24.15 12.92 -3.17
CA VAL A 202 24.29 13.25 -4.59
C VAL A 202 24.95 14.63 -4.76
N GLU A 203 24.50 15.63 -4.02
CA GLU A 203 25.08 16.98 -4.07
C GLU A 203 26.57 16.97 -3.66
N ARG A 204 26.93 16.20 -2.62
CA ARG A 204 28.33 16.03 -2.21
C ARG A 204 29.15 15.31 -3.28
N ALA A 205 28.60 14.24 -3.86
CA ALA A 205 29.28 13.45 -4.88
C ALA A 205 29.53 14.26 -6.16
N LEU A 206 28.60 15.14 -6.56
CA LEU A 206 28.79 16.09 -7.66
C LEU A 206 29.89 17.12 -7.33
N ARG A 207 29.89 17.69 -6.12
CA ARG A 207 30.92 18.65 -5.69
C ARG A 207 32.33 18.07 -5.65
N LEU A 208 32.46 16.80 -5.25
CA LEU A 208 33.74 16.08 -5.21
C LEU A 208 34.12 15.44 -6.55
N GLY A 209 33.25 15.51 -7.56
CA GLY A 209 33.48 14.94 -8.88
C GLY A 209 33.45 13.41 -8.94
N TYR A 210 32.78 12.77 -7.97
CA TYR A 210 32.51 11.33 -7.98
C TYR A 210 31.43 10.98 -9.02
N LEU A 211 30.45 11.87 -9.16
CA LEU A 211 29.38 11.80 -10.13
C LEU A 211 29.45 13.03 -11.04
N THR A 212 28.89 12.93 -12.23
CA THR A 212 28.71 14.05 -13.15
C THR A 212 27.21 14.32 -13.34
N GLN A 213 26.87 15.54 -13.74
CA GLN A 213 25.47 15.91 -13.99
C GLN A 213 24.88 15.06 -15.13
N ASP A 214 25.66 14.80 -16.18
CA ASP A 214 25.25 13.98 -17.33
C ASP A 214 24.81 12.58 -16.90
N MET A 215 25.51 11.93 -15.96
CA MET A 215 25.12 10.61 -15.44
C MET A 215 23.72 10.60 -14.80
N ILE A 216 23.36 11.70 -14.12
CA ILE A 216 22.06 11.84 -13.46
C ILE A 216 20.98 12.12 -14.51
N ASP A 217 21.26 13.05 -15.43
CA ASP A 217 20.33 13.46 -16.49
C ASP A 217 20.03 12.31 -17.48
N ASP A 218 21.03 11.46 -17.75
CA ASP A 218 20.91 10.27 -18.61
C ASP A 218 20.37 9.03 -17.88
N TYR A 219 20.06 9.13 -16.57
CA TYR A 219 19.58 8.03 -15.73
C TYR A 219 20.50 6.79 -15.79
N GLU A 220 21.81 6.99 -15.64
CA GLU A 220 22.81 5.90 -15.70
C GLU A 220 22.48 4.76 -14.71
N PRO A 221 22.30 3.50 -15.17
CA PRO A 221 21.87 2.40 -14.30
C PRO A 221 22.80 2.13 -13.11
N ALA A 222 24.09 2.45 -13.25
CA ALA A 222 25.08 2.28 -12.19
C ALA A 222 24.78 3.14 -10.95
N LEU A 223 24.05 4.26 -11.10
CA LEU A 223 23.68 5.15 -10.00
C LEU A 223 22.81 4.45 -8.95
N MET A 224 22.05 3.43 -9.36
CA MET A 224 21.24 2.60 -8.47
C MET A 224 22.07 1.85 -7.42
N PHE A 225 23.38 1.66 -7.67
CA PHE A 225 24.31 1.06 -6.70
C PHE A 225 25.24 2.09 -6.08
N THR A 226 25.74 3.03 -6.88
CA THR A 226 26.72 4.02 -6.44
C THR A 226 26.14 4.96 -5.37
N ILE A 227 24.95 5.50 -5.59
CA ILE A 227 24.34 6.46 -4.65
C ILE A 227 24.05 5.80 -3.30
N PRO A 228 23.41 4.61 -3.21
CA PRO A 228 23.23 3.92 -1.94
C PRO A 228 24.54 3.62 -1.19
N ARG A 229 25.59 3.20 -1.89
CA ARG A 229 26.91 2.93 -1.28
C ARG A 229 27.49 4.21 -0.67
N LEU A 230 27.48 5.31 -1.43
CA LEU A 230 27.95 6.60 -0.95
C LEU A 230 27.07 7.13 0.20
N ALA A 231 25.76 6.92 0.14
CA ALA A 231 24.82 7.40 1.15
C ALA A 231 25.03 6.71 2.50
N ILE A 232 25.34 5.40 2.49
CA ILE A 232 25.72 4.67 3.70
C ILE A 232 26.99 5.26 4.33
N VAL A 233 28.04 5.50 3.52
CA VAL A 233 29.28 6.11 4.03
C VAL A 233 29.02 7.53 4.55
N CYS A 234 28.31 8.35 3.79
CA CYS A 234 27.98 9.72 4.18
C CYS A 234 27.13 9.76 5.46
N GLY A 235 26.10 8.93 5.58
CA GLY A 235 25.24 8.92 6.77
C GLY A 235 25.93 8.39 8.03
N LEU A 236 26.97 7.56 7.91
CA LEU A 236 27.71 7.06 9.07
C LEU A 236 28.83 8.00 9.55
N VAL A 237 29.43 8.78 8.65
CA VAL A 237 30.64 9.57 8.95
C VAL A 237 30.43 11.09 8.79
N VAL A 238 29.69 11.52 7.77
CA VAL A 238 29.52 12.94 7.43
C VAL A 238 28.26 13.51 8.08
N TYR A 239 27.15 12.78 8.00
CA TYR A 239 25.84 13.17 8.52
C TYR A 239 25.42 12.27 9.69
N SER A 240 26.28 12.18 10.72
CA SER A 240 26.11 11.26 11.86
C SER A 240 24.84 11.48 12.67
N GLU A 241 24.26 12.69 12.62
CA GLU A 241 23.00 13.04 13.26
C GLU A 241 21.76 12.71 12.40
N GLY A 242 21.96 12.18 11.19
CA GLY A 242 20.90 11.89 10.22
C GLY A 242 20.21 10.53 10.42
N PRO A 243 19.56 9.98 9.38
CA PRO A 243 18.74 8.76 9.49
C PRO A 243 19.54 7.47 9.79
N LEU A 244 20.87 7.53 9.69
CA LEU A 244 21.79 6.43 10.04
C LEU A 244 22.45 6.61 11.41
N ASN A 245 21.95 7.52 12.25
CA ASN A 245 22.47 7.70 13.60
C ASN A 245 22.31 6.43 14.44
N LEU A 246 23.44 5.83 14.83
CA LEU A 246 23.52 4.57 15.60
C LEU A 246 23.52 4.76 17.12
N ASP A 247 23.47 6.01 17.60
CA ASP A 247 23.38 6.33 19.02
C ASP A 247 21.91 6.36 19.50
N HIS A 248 20.98 6.53 18.56
CA HIS A 248 19.55 6.35 18.79
C HIS A 248 19.17 4.88 18.90
N LYS A 249 17.97 4.65 19.42
CA LYS A 249 17.41 3.31 19.51
C LYS A 249 17.11 2.76 18.10
N PRO A 250 17.30 1.45 17.86
CA PRO A 250 16.99 0.86 16.55
C PRO A 250 15.50 1.02 16.19
N GLU A 251 14.61 1.16 17.17
CA GLU A 251 13.17 1.43 16.97
C GLU A 251 12.85 2.82 16.38
N ASP A 252 13.83 3.73 16.35
CA ASP A 252 13.69 5.06 15.77
C ASP A 252 14.27 5.15 14.34
N MET A 253 15.05 4.14 13.94
CA MET A 253 15.65 4.05 12.60
C MET A 253 14.65 3.55 11.54
N SER A 254 14.86 3.94 10.29
CA SER A 254 14.14 3.42 9.12
C SER A 254 14.19 1.90 9.03
N GLU A 255 13.08 1.29 8.62
CA GLU A 255 12.97 -0.15 8.40
C GLU A 255 13.93 -0.67 7.32
N LEU A 256 14.40 0.22 6.43
CA LEU A 256 15.42 -0.09 5.43
C LEU A 256 16.74 -0.51 6.07
N PHE A 257 17.13 0.18 7.14
CA PHE A 257 18.45 0.07 7.77
C PHE A 257 18.42 -0.72 9.07
N ARG A 258 17.28 -0.75 9.79
CA ARG A 258 17.12 -1.47 11.06
C ARG A 258 17.62 -2.92 11.04
N PRO A 259 17.35 -3.75 10.01
CA PRO A 259 17.84 -5.14 9.96
C PRO A 259 19.37 -5.26 9.88
N PHE A 260 20.05 -4.18 9.51
CA PHE A 260 21.49 -4.12 9.28
C PHE A 260 22.24 -3.33 10.36
N HIS A 261 21.58 -2.98 11.46
CA HIS A 261 22.15 -2.12 12.52
C HIS A 261 23.53 -2.58 13.03
N THR A 262 23.72 -3.89 13.26
CA THR A 262 25.02 -4.44 13.69
C THR A 262 26.10 -4.27 12.62
N LEU A 263 25.74 -4.48 11.35
CA LEU A 263 26.64 -4.33 10.22
C LEU A 263 27.01 -2.85 10.01
N LEU A 264 26.04 -1.94 10.09
CA LEU A 264 26.26 -0.49 10.03
C LEU A 264 27.21 -0.01 11.13
N ARG A 265 27.09 -0.56 12.34
CA ARG A 265 28.04 -0.28 13.43
C ARG A 265 29.45 -0.71 13.08
N LYS A 266 29.64 -1.94 12.58
CA LYS A 266 30.95 -2.41 12.14
C LYS A 266 31.54 -1.53 11.03
N ILE A 267 30.73 -1.17 10.04
CA ILE A 267 31.15 -0.29 8.95
C ILE A 267 31.58 1.07 9.50
N ARG A 268 30.79 1.69 10.39
CA ARG A 268 31.14 2.96 11.04
C ARG A 268 32.47 2.84 11.79
N ASP A 269 32.62 1.82 12.62
CA ASP A 269 33.81 1.63 13.44
C ASP A 269 35.07 1.46 12.55
N LEU A 270 34.95 0.79 11.39
CA LEU A 270 36.02 0.70 10.38
C LEU A 270 36.29 2.04 9.70
N LEU A 271 35.25 2.75 9.25
CA LEU A 271 35.37 4.04 8.56
C LEU A 271 36.03 5.10 9.46
N GLN A 272 35.78 5.07 10.77
CA GLN A 272 36.40 5.98 11.75
C GLN A 272 37.90 5.76 11.94
N THR A 273 38.45 4.63 11.49
CA THR A 273 39.90 4.39 11.52
C THR A 273 40.64 4.99 10.33
N LEU A 274 39.91 5.37 9.27
CA LEU A 274 40.49 5.92 8.04
C LEU A 274 40.80 7.40 8.19
N THR A 275 41.90 7.83 7.56
CA THR A 275 42.19 9.24 7.32
C THR A 275 41.27 9.83 6.25
N GLU A 276 41.19 11.16 6.15
CA GLU A 276 40.37 11.83 5.13
C GLU A 276 40.75 11.41 3.69
N ASP A 277 42.06 11.24 3.41
CA ASP A 277 42.55 10.80 2.10
C ASP A 277 42.18 9.33 1.78
N GLU A 278 42.23 8.46 2.79
CA GLU A 278 41.82 7.05 2.66
C GLU A 278 40.31 6.94 2.46
N LEU A 279 39.53 7.75 3.18
CA LEU A 279 38.08 7.83 3.02
C LEU A 279 37.71 8.32 1.62
N HIS A 280 38.36 9.37 1.13
CA HIS A 280 38.15 9.87 -0.23
C HIS A 280 38.53 8.82 -1.29
N THR A 281 39.57 8.04 -1.04
CA THR A 281 39.97 6.94 -1.93
C THR A 281 38.93 5.82 -1.94
N LEU A 282 38.38 5.46 -0.77
CA LEU A 282 37.31 4.48 -0.63
C LEU A 282 36.04 4.94 -1.36
N GLU A 283 35.58 6.17 -1.12
CA GLU A 283 34.40 6.74 -1.77
C GLU A 283 34.52 6.70 -3.30
N ARG A 284 35.69 7.06 -3.84
CA ARG A 284 35.95 6.97 -5.28
C ARG A 284 35.89 5.54 -5.80
N ASN A 285 36.41 4.56 -5.05
CA ASN A 285 36.36 3.15 -5.43
C ASN A 285 34.94 2.58 -5.38
N LEU A 286 34.08 3.07 -4.48
CA LEU A 286 32.68 2.66 -4.40
C LEU A 286 31.86 3.09 -5.63
N CYS A 287 32.32 4.12 -6.34
CA CYS A 287 31.70 4.63 -7.57
C CYS A 287 32.08 3.83 -8.82
N ILE A 288 33.11 3.00 -8.74
CA ILE A 288 33.52 2.14 -9.85
C ILE A 288 32.61 0.91 -9.82
N SER A 289 31.73 0.79 -10.82
CA SER A 289 30.84 -0.36 -11.00
C SER A 289 31.63 -1.67 -10.85
N GLN A 290 31.14 -2.60 -10.04
CA GLN A 290 31.65 -3.97 -10.01
C GLN A 290 31.19 -4.69 -11.29
N ASP A 291 31.78 -4.35 -12.43
CA ASP A 291 31.83 -5.23 -13.60
C ASP A 291 33.14 -6.01 -13.53
N VAL A 292 33.17 -7.02 -12.67
CA VAL A 292 34.18 -8.08 -12.76
C VAL A 292 33.50 -9.41 -12.44
N ASP A 293 32.94 -10.01 -13.48
CA ASP A 293 32.94 -11.47 -13.60
C ASP A 293 34.34 -11.95 -13.19
N PHE A 294 34.41 -12.77 -12.13
CA PHE A 294 35.66 -13.40 -11.71
C PHE A 294 36.28 -14.10 -12.92
N PRO A 295 37.46 -13.67 -13.42
CA PRO A 295 38.12 -14.43 -14.46
C PRO A 295 38.62 -15.71 -13.80
N VAL A 296 37.93 -16.81 -14.10
CA VAL A 296 38.44 -18.17 -13.92
C VAL A 296 39.84 -18.19 -14.51
N ARG A 297 40.86 -18.33 -13.65
CA ARG A 297 42.25 -18.47 -14.07
C ARG A 297 42.33 -19.62 -15.07
N ALA A 298 42.59 -19.29 -16.33
CA ALA A 298 43.16 -20.24 -17.28
C ALA A 298 44.62 -20.48 -16.85
N ASP A 299 44.93 -21.70 -16.43
CA ASP A 299 46.29 -22.19 -16.26
C ASP A 299 47.10 -22.00 -17.55
N PRO A 300 48.37 -21.58 -17.44
CA PRO A 300 49.39 -21.97 -18.40
C PRO A 300 50.38 -22.95 -17.74
N GLU A 301 50.65 -24.02 -18.49
CA GLU A 301 51.53 -25.14 -18.18
C GLU A 301 52.94 -24.74 -17.69
N VAL A 302 53.46 -25.57 -16.77
CA VAL A 302 54.83 -25.57 -16.22
C VAL A 302 55.86 -26.02 -17.28
N PRO A 303 57.19 -25.77 -17.13
CA PRO A 303 58.02 -26.72 -16.36
C PRO A 303 59.24 -26.15 -15.59
N SER A 304 59.28 -26.49 -14.30
CA SER A 304 60.35 -27.16 -13.53
C SER A 304 61.82 -26.69 -13.51
N VAL A 305 62.39 -26.86 -12.30
CA VAL A 305 63.81 -26.98 -11.91
C VAL A 305 64.57 -25.68 -11.64
N ILE A 306 64.92 -25.44 -10.37
CA ILE A 306 66.28 -25.53 -9.78
C ILE A 306 66.25 -24.84 -8.40
N THR A 307 66.38 -25.63 -7.34
CA THR A 307 67.13 -25.27 -6.13
C THR A 307 68.38 -26.14 -6.16
N PRO A 308 69.58 -25.76 -5.62
CA PRO A 308 69.72 -25.76 -4.16
C PRO A 308 70.89 -24.95 -3.51
N VAL A 309 70.88 -24.96 -2.15
CA VAL A 309 71.99 -24.89 -1.14
C VAL A 309 72.59 -23.52 -0.75
N LEU A 310 72.37 -23.10 0.52
CA LEU A 310 73.40 -23.17 1.58
C LEU A 310 72.83 -23.05 3.01
N THR A 311 73.39 -23.89 3.87
CA THR A 311 73.06 -24.35 5.22
C THR A 311 73.56 -23.45 6.37
N ALA A 312 72.87 -23.43 7.52
CA ALA A 312 73.45 -23.79 8.84
C ALA A 312 72.44 -23.81 10.03
N THR A 313 72.35 -24.99 10.66
CA THR A 313 72.25 -25.33 12.11
C THR A 313 70.95 -25.18 12.94
N LEU A 314 70.50 -26.37 13.40
CA LEU A 314 69.50 -26.88 14.38
C LEU A 314 69.47 -26.24 15.81
N PRO A 315 68.49 -26.53 16.73
CA PRO A 315 67.73 -27.80 16.92
C PRO A 315 66.20 -27.69 17.20
N PRO A 316 65.48 -28.84 17.27
CA PRO A 316 64.04 -28.92 17.06
C PRO A 316 63.24 -28.94 18.36
N LYS A 317 62.08 -28.25 18.37
CA LYS A 317 60.97 -28.58 19.29
C LYS A 317 59.64 -28.03 18.79
N GLU A 318 58.74 -28.97 18.50
CA GLU A 318 57.28 -28.88 18.59
C GLU A 318 56.57 -27.79 17.75
N LEU A 319 56.33 -28.09 16.48
CA LEU A 319 55.29 -27.43 15.68
C LEU A 319 54.52 -28.52 14.92
N SER A 320 53.45 -29.03 15.52
CA SER A 320 52.48 -29.88 14.81
C SER A 320 51.02 -29.71 15.30
N ALA A 321 50.72 -28.70 16.12
CA ALA A 321 49.35 -28.44 16.59
C ALA A 321 48.90 -26.97 16.44
N LYS A 322 49.78 -26.09 15.92
CA LYS A 322 49.50 -24.65 15.77
C LYS A 322 49.12 -24.22 14.35
N ALA A 323 49.33 -25.08 13.35
CA ALA A 323 48.99 -24.77 11.95
C ALA A 323 47.51 -25.08 11.64
N GLU A 324 46.97 -26.17 12.18
CA GLU A 324 45.58 -26.59 11.91
C GLU A 324 44.54 -25.68 12.58
N ASN A 325 44.83 -25.12 13.77
CA ASN A 325 43.92 -24.17 14.42
C ASN A 325 43.89 -22.80 13.72
N THR A 326 45.01 -22.32 13.18
CA THR A 326 45.02 -21.05 12.43
C THR A 326 44.28 -21.17 11.11
N GLU A 327 44.34 -22.33 10.43
CA GLU A 327 43.64 -22.53 9.17
C GLU A 327 42.13 -22.68 9.39
N ALA A 328 41.70 -23.34 10.47
CA ALA A 328 40.29 -23.43 10.86
C ALA A 328 39.72 -22.09 11.36
N GLU A 329 40.49 -21.31 12.13
CA GLU A 329 40.10 -19.96 12.56
C GLU A 329 40.08 -18.96 11.39
N LEU A 330 41.04 -19.05 10.46
CA LEU A 330 41.05 -18.25 9.22
C LEU A 330 39.88 -18.64 8.29
N ALA A 331 39.61 -19.94 8.13
CA ALA A 331 38.47 -20.42 7.34
C ALA A 331 37.14 -19.97 7.95
N CYS A 332 37.00 -20.03 9.28
CA CYS A 332 35.82 -19.51 9.97
C CYS A 332 35.71 -17.98 9.81
N SER A 333 36.81 -17.22 9.98
CA SER A 333 36.83 -15.77 9.75
C SER A 333 36.40 -15.42 8.34
N MET A 334 36.95 -16.10 7.33
CA MET A 334 36.58 -15.89 5.92
C MET A 334 35.09 -16.19 5.65
N GLN A 335 34.51 -17.17 6.34
CA GLN A 335 33.10 -17.53 6.20
C GLN A 335 32.18 -16.49 6.86
N TYR A 336 32.59 -15.91 8.00
CA TYR A 336 31.91 -14.77 8.61
C TYR A 336 32.01 -13.52 7.73
N ASP A 337 33.17 -13.29 7.11
CA ASP A 337 33.39 -12.16 6.19
C ASP A 337 32.54 -12.28 4.91
N GLU A 338 32.36 -13.50 4.38
CA GLU A 338 31.51 -13.76 3.21
C GLU A 338 30.02 -13.54 3.52
N GLN A 339 29.54 -14.01 4.68
CA GLN A 339 28.15 -13.80 5.11
C GLN A 339 27.84 -12.31 5.36
N GLU A 340 28.79 -11.56 5.93
CA GLU A 340 28.65 -10.11 6.15
C GLU A 340 28.68 -9.33 4.84
N LEU A 341 29.50 -9.77 3.87
CA LEU A 341 29.54 -9.19 2.53
C LEU A 341 28.22 -9.43 1.77
N GLU A 342 27.64 -10.63 1.87
CA GLU A 342 26.31 -10.91 1.33
C GLU A 342 25.22 -10.06 1.99
N GLN A 343 25.32 -9.84 3.31
CA GLN A 343 24.40 -8.96 4.03
C GLN A 343 24.54 -7.50 3.58
N LEU A 344 25.76 -7.03 3.34
CA LEU A 344 26.05 -5.70 2.80
C LEU A 344 25.48 -5.54 1.38
N ASN A 345 25.70 -6.51 0.49
CA ASN A 345 25.13 -6.49 -0.84
C ASN A 345 23.60 -6.44 -0.79
N ARG A 346 22.97 -7.29 0.03
CA ARG A 346 21.50 -7.25 0.22
C ARG A 346 21.00 -5.89 0.72
N MET A 347 21.72 -5.24 1.62
CA MET A 347 21.38 -3.90 2.08
C MET A 347 21.48 -2.88 0.95
N VAL A 348 22.59 -2.85 0.21
CA VAL A 348 22.79 -1.90 -0.90
C VAL A 348 21.72 -2.07 -1.98
N HIS A 349 21.40 -3.30 -2.37
CA HIS A 349 20.34 -3.59 -3.33
C HIS A 349 18.98 -3.08 -2.84
N ARG A 350 18.59 -3.44 -1.60
CA ARG A 350 17.32 -3.00 -1.01
C ARG A 350 17.21 -1.47 -0.94
N VAL A 351 18.29 -0.81 -0.54
CA VAL A 351 18.35 0.66 -0.43
C VAL A 351 18.31 1.30 -1.82
N GLY A 352 18.93 0.69 -2.83
CA GLY A 352 18.86 1.12 -4.23
C GLY A 352 17.46 0.99 -4.83
N ASP A 353 16.78 -0.13 -4.60
CA ASP A 353 15.40 -0.35 -5.06
C ASP A 353 14.44 0.67 -4.43
N GLU A 354 14.56 0.90 -3.12
CA GLU A 354 13.74 1.89 -2.42
C GLU A 354 14.03 3.32 -2.92
N MET A 355 15.30 3.68 -3.12
CA MET A 355 15.68 4.99 -3.66
C MET A 355 15.04 5.23 -5.03
N SER A 356 15.02 4.21 -5.90
CA SER A 356 14.34 4.29 -7.20
C SER A 356 12.85 4.58 -7.04
N SER A 357 12.18 3.91 -6.11
CA SER A 357 10.76 4.16 -5.77
C SER A 357 10.52 5.58 -5.23
N LEU A 358 11.37 6.04 -4.30
CA LEU A 358 11.23 7.32 -3.62
C LEU A 358 11.53 8.55 -4.48
N LEU A 359 12.45 8.41 -5.44
CA LEU A 359 12.89 9.49 -6.32
C LEU A 359 12.26 9.43 -7.72
N SER A 360 11.50 8.37 -8.02
CA SER A 360 10.71 8.31 -9.25
C SER A 360 9.70 9.47 -9.26
N PRO A 361 9.55 10.19 -10.39
CA PRO A 361 8.48 11.17 -10.52
C PRO A 361 7.14 10.48 -10.23
N PRO A 362 6.21 11.11 -9.49
CA PRO A 362 4.86 10.57 -9.38
C PRO A 362 4.33 10.40 -10.80
N SER A 363 3.90 9.17 -11.13
CA SER A 363 3.28 8.89 -12.41
C SER A 363 2.20 9.96 -12.65
N ILE A 364 2.40 10.73 -13.71
CA ILE A 364 1.67 11.96 -13.97
C ILE A 364 0.18 11.66 -13.89
N CYS A 365 -0.49 12.32 -12.95
CA CYS A 365 -1.94 12.49 -12.92
C CYS A 365 -2.42 12.76 -14.35
N GLN A 366 -3.17 11.83 -14.95
CA GLN A 366 -3.92 12.17 -16.14
C GLN A 366 -4.91 13.26 -15.75
N SER A 367 -4.57 14.50 -16.13
CA SER A 367 -5.47 15.64 -16.00
C SER A 367 -6.80 15.32 -16.69
N PRO A 368 -7.95 15.83 -16.22
CA PRO A 368 -9.29 15.48 -16.72
C PRO A 368 -9.61 15.86 -18.18
N ALA A 369 -8.62 16.21 -19.01
CA ALA A 369 -8.81 16.81 -20.32
C ALA A 369 -8.66 15.85 -21.52
N HIS A 370 -8.39 14.56 -21.33
CA HIS A 370 -8.32 13.61 -22.46
C HIS A 370 -9.17 12.37 -22.23
N ARG A 371 -10.47 12.48 -22.52
CA ARG A 371 -11.30 11.34 -22.94
C ARG A 371 -10.89 10.95 -24.37
N PRO A 372 -10.50 9.69 -24.65
CA PRO A 372 -10.59 9.15 -25.99
C PRO A 372 -12.01 8.60 -26.19
N THR A 373 -12.74 9.30 -27.04
CA THR A 373 -14.00 8.85 -27.62
C THR A 373 -13.86 7.48 -28.30
N LEU A 374 -14.87 6.64 -28.05
CA LEU A 374 -15.23 5.41 -28.75
C LEU A 374 -14.84 5.40 -30.25
N ARG A 375 -13.98 4.45 -30.67
CA ARG A 375 -13.90 4.06 -32.09
C ARG A 375 -13.42 2.61 -32.25
N ASN A 376 -14.31 1.79 -32.81
CA ASN A 376 -14.02 0.45 -33.33
C ASN A 376 -12.96 0.50 -34.43
N SER A 377 -11.96 -0.38 -34.36
CA SER A 377 -11.33 -0.99 -35.54
C SER A 377 -10.50 -2.22 -35.17
N SER A 378 -10.87 -3.33 -35.78
CA SER A 378 -10.16 -4.60 -35.89
C SER A 378 -8.78 -4.47 -36.52
N SER A 379 -7.76 -5.16 -35.98
CA SER A 379 -6.95 -6.18 -36.69
C SER A 379 -5.63 -6.49 -35.96
N THR A 380 -5.49 -7.76 -35.59
CA THR A 380 -4.29 -8.60 -35.55
C THR A 380 -2.93 -7.98 -35.91
N GLU A 381 -1.95 -8.14 -35.01
CA GLU A 381 -0.71 -8.91 -35.27
C GLU A 381 0.06 -9.19 -33.96
N ALA A 382 0.79 -10.31 -33.96
CA ALA A 382 1.32 -11.01 -32.79
C ALA A 382 2.77 -10.64 -32.44
N SER A 383 3.13 -10.75 -31.15
CA SER A 383 4.49 -10.99 -30.66
C SER A 383 4.50 -11.39 -29.16
N PRO A 384 5.56 -12.04 -28.64
CA PRO A 384 5.41 -13.34 -28.00
C PRO A 384 5.62 -13.37 -26.47
N THR A 385 5.04 -14.41 -25.84
CA THR A 385 5.42 -15.12 -24.60
C THR A 385 6.04 -14.29 -23.46
N ARG A 386 5.20 -13.96 -22.46
CA ARG A 386 5.61 -13.92 -21.05
C ARG A 386 5.06 -15.16 -20.35
N HIS A 387 5.94 -15.91 -19.71
CA HIS A 387 5.59 -17.02 -18.83
C HIS A 387 4.73 -16.51 -17.67
N HIS A 388 3.45 -16.87 -17.68
CA HIS A 388 2.53 -16.70 -16.57
C HIS A 388 2.78 -17.86 -15.60
N LEU A 389 3.23 -17.55 -14.38
CA LEU A 389 3.27 -18.51 -13.30
C LEU A 389 1.82 -18.65 -12.78
N ASP A 390 1.13 -19.68 -13.25
CA ASP A 390 -0.08 -20.18 -12.58
C ASP A 390 0.33 -20.75 -11.22
N ASN A 391 -0.16 -20.14 -10.13
CA ASN A 391 -0.65 -20.81 -8.93
C ASN A 391 -0.92 -19.79 -7.81
N LEU A 392 -2.11 -19.18 -7.82
CA LEU A 392 -2.82 -18.77 -6.61
C LEU A 392 -4.32 -18.91 -6.89
N THR A 393 -4.82 -20.12 -6.65
CA THR A 393 -6.25 -20.41 -6.55
C THR A 393 -6.81 -19.87 -5.24
N ASP A 394 -7.83 -19.01 -5.36
CA ASP A 394 -9.10 -19.10 -4.62
C ASP A 394 -9.12 -18.78 -3.12
N GLU A 395 -8.63 -17.59 -2.71
CA GLU A 395 -8.76 -17.08 -1.32
C GLU A 395 -9.23 -15.61 -1.25
N GLU A 396 -9.94 -15.09 -2.26
CA GLU A 396 -10.43 -13.69 -2.25
C GLU A 396 -11.87 -13.52 -1.74
N ASP A 397 -12.63 -14.60 -1.48
CA ASP A 397 -14.09 -14.46 -1.38
C ASP A 397 -14.70 -14.54 0.03
N ARG A 398 -13.91 -14.49 1.12
CA ARG A 398 -14.45 -14.46 2.50
C ARG A 398 -13.64 -13.62 3.49
N VAL A 399 -13.79 -12.30 3.42
CA VAL A 399 -13.20 -11.34 4.38
C VAL A 399 -13.98 -11.24 5.70
N PHE A 400 -15.18 -11.83 5.78
CA PHE A 400 -16.03 -11.78 6.96
C PHE A 400 -16.32 -13.18 7.50
N PHE A 401 -16.01 -13.38 8.78
CA PHE A 401 -16.55 -14.50 9.55
C PHE A 401 -17.93 -14.10 10.08
N MET A 402 -18.94 -14.90 9.75
CA MET A 402 -20.28 -14.81 10.31
C MET A 402 -20.42 -16.01 11.25
N ASP A 403 -20.31 -15.79 12.56
CA ASP A 403 -20.66 -16.82 13.53
C ASP A 403 -22.17 -17.08 13.41
N ASP A 404 -22.55 -18.33 13.14
CA ASP A 404 -23.94 -18.75 13.03
C ASP A 404 -24.69 -18.40 14.34
N LEU A 405 -25.55 -17.37 14.28
CA LEU A 405 -26.48 -17.03 15.36
C LEU A 405 -27.65 -18.02 15.35
N ASP A 406 -27.43 -19.21 15.88
CA ASP A 406 -28.51 -20.04 16.39
C ASP A 406 -29.04 -19.42 17.69
N GLY A 407 -30.22 -18.79 17.63
CA GLY A 407 -31.06 -18.52 18.80
C GLY A 407 -31.46 -17.06 19.02
N ALA A 408 -32.41 -16.56 18.23
CA ALA A 408 -33.29 -15.45 18.65
C ALA A 408 -34.61 -15.43 17.86
N GLY A 409 -35.21 -16.60 17.65
CA GLY A 409 -36.60 -16.70 17.22
C GLY A 409 -37.53 -16.78 18.43
N GLU A 410 -37.78 -15.66 19.12
CA GLU A 410 -38.94 -15.42 20.01
C GLU A 410 -38.75 -14.10 20.78
N ALA A 411 -39.05 -12.94 20.16
CA ALA A 411 -39.13 -11.67 20.89
C ALA A 411 -39.98 -10.59 20.22
N LEU A 412 -41.00 -10.91 19.42
CA LEU A 412 -41.94 -9.88 18.90
C LEU A 412 -43.39 -10.38 18.72
N ALA A 413 -43.88 -11.21 19.65
CA ALA A 413 -45.30 -11.52 19.76
C ALA A 413 -45.74 -11.47 21.22
N GLY A 414 -46.27 -10.34 21.67
CA GLY A 414 -46.88 -10.28 23.00
C GLY A 414 -46.98 -8.91 23.63
N LEU A 415 -47.48 -7.89 22.93
CA LEU A 415 -48.02 -6.69 23.56
C LEU A 415 -49.16 -6.14 22.68
N ASP A 416 -50.28 -6.87 22.68
CA ASP A 416 -51.60 -6.29 22.46
C ASP A 416 -52.65 -7.18 23.14
N SER A 417 -53.62 -6.53 23.80
CA SER A 417 -54.80 -7.06 24.50
C SER A 417 -54.69 -7.47 25.98
N VAL A 418 -54.74 -6.47 26.88
CA VAL A 418 -55.53 -6.59 28.13
C VAL A 418 -56.34 -5.29 28.35
N HIS A 419 -57.54 -5.25 27.79
CA HIS A 419 -58.65 -4.43 28.26
C HIS A 419 -59.96 -5.19 28.03
N ARG A 420 -60.24 -6.15 28.93
CA ARG A 420 -61.55 -6.30 29.58
C ARG A 420 -61.49 -7.28 30.74
#